data_AF-A0A1Q6L9J8-F1
#
_entry.id   AF-A0A1Q6L9J8-F1
#
_cell.length_a   1.000
_cell.length_b   1.000
_cell.length_c   1.000
_cell.angle_alpha   90.00
_cell.angle_beta   90.00
_cell.angle_gamma   90.00
#
_symmetry.space_group_name_H-M   'P 1'
#
loop_
_entity.id
_entity.type
_entity.pdbx_description
1 polymer ?
#
loop_
_entity_poly.entity_id
_entity_poly.type
_entity_poly.pdbx_seq_one_letter_code
_entity_poly.pdbx_strand_id
1 'polypeptide(L)'
;SGLLVDTVGKNKKAIEEYIKKQLQEDIATDQIIIKEYVDPFEKEEKEKERQEYKTINLWKFDQSIGGIGGYCQGCNPALSNQYQGTEFRNAYRCLQYVRSDIDILDVNYTARYIIENCGHHFEESIKIYLKKNYKLSWIKTSKYPLGKLLNYIVDKNIFEENITNELKLFVDLYNISKHVILSNDDLDRTFHADDAIICYFACRIVGKKILLMIDEKKEKEKYEIDWDKYGIKINRF
;
A
#
# COMPACT_ATOMS: atom_id res chain seq x y z
N SER A 1 11.60 24.59 -10.93
CA SER A 1 11.11 23.57 -9.97
C SER A 1 9.58 23.45 -9.91
N GLY A 2 8.80 23.95 -10.89
CA GLY A 2 7.32 24.03 -10.78
C GLY A 2 6.52 22.87 -11.39
N LEU A 3 7.08 22.05 -12.29
CA LEU A 3 6.32 21.01 -12.98
C LEU A 3 6.09 19.73 -12.15
N LEU A 4 6.99 19.46 -11.20
CA LEU A 4 6.98 18.23 -10.37
C LEU A 4 5.92 18.32 -9.26
N VAL A 5 5.81 19.47 -8.60
CA VAL A 5 4.82 19.76 -7.55
C VAL A 5 3.39 19.68 -8.10
N ASP A 6 3.16 20.23 -9.30
CA ASP A 6 1.84 20.18 -9.97
C ASP A 6 1.42 18.76 -10.35
N THR A 7 2.38 17.88 -10.66
CA THR A 7 2.10 16.49 -11.06
C THR A 7 1.84 15.61 -9.83
N VAL A 8 2.62 15.79 -8.76
CA VAL A 8 2.41 15.10 -7.48
C VAL A 8 1.07 15.50 -6.87
N GLY A 9 0.72 16.80 -6.87
CA GLY A 9 -0.58 17.29 -6.36
C GLY A 9 -1.78 16.77 -7.14
N LYS A 10 -1.68 16.65 -8.47
CA LYS A 10 -2.75 16.07 -9.32
C LYS A 10 -2.91 14.56 -9.10
N ASN A 11 -1.79 13.83 -8.99
CA ASN A 11 -1.82 12.39 -8.74
C ASN A 11 -2.33 12.08 -7.32
N LYS A 12 -1.95 12.90 -6.34
CA LYS A 12 -2.49 12.83 -4.98
C LYS A 12 -4.00 13.01 -4.97
N LYS A 13 -4.52 14.07 -5.60
CA LYS A 13 -5.98 14.28 -5.74
C LYS A 13 -6.69 13.12 -6.44
N ALA A 14 -6.11 12.60 -7.53
CA ALA A 14 -6.70 11.47 -8.24
C ALA A 14 -6.74 10.20 -7.40
N ILE A 15 -5.71 9.93 -6.60
CA ILE A 15 -5.67 8.78 -5.68
C ILE A 15 -6.60 9.00 -4.50
N GLU A 16 -6.66 10.22 -3.95
CA GLU A 16 -7.61 10.60 -2.90
C GLU A 16 -9.07 10.46 -3.39
N GLU A 17 -9.39 10.95 -4.57
CA GLU A 17 -10.71 10.78 -5.20
C GLU A 17 -11.00 9.32 -5.51
N TYR A 18 -10.01 8.55 -5.97
CA TYR A 18 -10.16 7.12 -6.21
C TYR A 18 -10.43 6.34 -4.92
N ILE A 19 -9.68 6.60 -3.85
CA ILE A 19 -9.89 6.00 -2.53
C ILE A 19 -11.25 6.44 -1.97
N LYS A 20 -11.59 7.73 -2.03
CA LYS A 20 -12.91 8.25 -1.60
C LYS A 20 -14.05 7.60 -2.39
N LYS A 21 -13.89 7.38 -3.69
CA LYS A 21 -14.89 6.71 -4.53
C LYS A 21 -15.03 5.23 -4.17
N GLN A 22 -13.92 4.49 -4.02
CA GLN A 22 -13.96 3.09 -3.59
C GLN A 22 -14.56 2.95 -2.18
N LEU A 23 -14.20 3.84 -1.26
CA LEU A 23 -14.80 3.95 0.07
C LEU A 23 -16.31 4.19 -0.02
N GLN A 24 -16.77 5.13 -0.84
CA GLN A 24 -18.19 5.43 -1.02
C GLN A 24 -18.97 4.26 -1.65
N GLU A 25 -18.37 3.55 -2.61
CA GLU A 25 -18.94 2.36 -3.25
C GLU A 25 -19.02 1.17 -2.27
N ASP A 26 -18.01 0.98 -1.40
CA ASP A 26 -18.01 -0.06 -0.36
C ASP A 26 -18.97 0.28 0.80
N ILE A 27 -19.07 1.56 1.19
CA ILE A 27 -20.02 2.07 2.21
C ILE A 27 -21.48 1.92 1.77
N ALA A 28 -21.76 2.00 0.46
CA ALA A 28 -23.11 1.75 -0.06
C ALA A 28 -23.57 0.29 0.12
N THR A 29 -22.62 -0.63 0.31
CA THR A 29 -22.88 -2.07 0.41
C THR A 29 -23.09 -2.53 1.86
N ASP A 30 -22.48 -1.83 2.84
CA ASP A 30 -22.63 -2.10 4.27
C ASP A 30 -23.24 -0.89 5.02
N GLN A 31 -24.56 -0.88 5.18
CA GLN A 31 -25.30 0.13 5.97
C GLN A 31 -24.98 0.05 7.48
N ILE A 32 -23.78 0.37 7.97
CA ILE A 32 -23.52 0.56 9.41
C ILE A 32 -22.51 1.70 9.67
N ILE A 33 -23.07 2.86 10.07
CA ILE A 33 -22.56 3.86 11.04
C ILE A 33 -21.22 4.54 10.72
N ILE A 34 -21.28 5.59 9.90
CA ILE A 34 -20.31 6.69 9.90
C ILE A 34 -20.98 7.91 10.56
N LYS A 35 -20.97 7.94 11.88
CA LYS A 35 -20.99 9.22 12.62
C LYS A 35 -19.64 9.52 13.29
N GLU A 36 -18.65 8.64 13.10
CA GLU A 36 -17.31 8.76 13.70
C GLU A 36 -16.16 8.45 12.73
N TYR A 37 -16.41 8.38 11.41
CA TYR A 37 -15.30 8.47 10.44
C TYR A 37 -14.86 9.94 10.41
N VAL A 38 -13.96 10.29 11.31
CA VAL A 38 -13.24 11.55 11.27
C VAL A 38 -12.44 11.54 9.97
N ASP A 39 -12.76 12.47 9.08
CA ASP A 39 -11.96 12.74 7.90
C ASP A 39 -10.52 13.02 8.38
N PRO A 40 -9.51 12.24 7.95
CA PRO A 40 -8.12 12.50 8.33
C PRO A 40 -7.61 13.87 7.84
N PHE A 41 -8.40 14.61 7.06
CA PHE A 41 -8.12 15.92 6.52
C PHE A 41 -9.01 17.06 7.07
N GLU A 42 -9.78 16.86 8.14
CA GLU A 42 -10.39 17.99 8.89
C GLU A 42 -9.30 18.75 9.67
N LYS A 43 -8.51 19.54 8.95
CA LYS A 43 -7.67 20.60 9.50
C LYS A 43 -8.42 21.91 9.40
N GLU A 44 -9.15 22.26 10.45
CA GLU A 44 -9.23 23.64 10.96
C GLU A 44 -9.94 23.66 12.32
N GLU A 45 -9.29 24.32 13.28
CA GLU A 45 -9.65 24.47 14.70
C GLU A 45 -9.55 23.24 15.63
N LYS A 46 -8.32 22.93 16.08
CA LYS A 46 -8.02 22.55 17.49
C LYS A 46 -6.51 22.50 17.76
N GLU A 47 -5.90 23.67 17.79
CA GLU A 47 -4.46 23.87 18.06
C GLU A 47 -4.09 23.72 19.57
N LYS A 48 -4.81 22.91 20.35
CA LYS A 48 -4.54 22.74 21.80
C LYS A 48 -4.53 21.32 22.34
N GLU A 49 -4.59 20.30 21.48
CA GLU A 49 -4.18 18.94 21.83
C GLU A 49 -3.07 18.58 20.85
N ARG A 50 -1.83 18.41 21.33
CA ARG A 50 -0.77 17.81 20.50
C ARG A 50 -1.23 16.39 20.19
N GLN A 51 -1.85 16.24 19.02
CA GLN A 51 -2.57 15.08 18.54
C GLN A 51 -1.67 13.85 18.49
N GLU A 52 -1.92 12.89 19.37
CA GLU A 52 -1.51 11.49 19.20
C GLU A 52 -2.06 10.98 17.86
N TYR A 53 -1.16 10.60 16.95
CA TYR A 53 -1.49 10.20 15.59
C TYR A 53 -1.88 8.71 15.56
N LYS A 54 -3.16 8.42 15.86
CA LYS A 54 -3.80 7.08 16.02
C LYS A 54 -3.51 6.05 14.92
N THR A 55 -2.38 5.34 14.97
CA THR A 55 -2.13 4.20 14.04
C THR A 55 -3.17 3.09 14.21
N ILE A 56 -3.86 3.05 15.35
CA ILE A 56 -4.97 2.15 15.63
C ILE A 56 -6.06 2.25 14.56
N ASN A 57 -6.47 3.47 14.18
CA ASN A 57 -7.54 3.66 13.20
C ASN A 57 -7.07 3.28 11.79
N LEU A 58 -5.81 3.54 11.47
CA LEU A 58 -5.18 3.09 10.23
C LEU A 58 -5.27 1.58 10.09
N TRP A 59 -4.89 0.82 11.13
CA TRP A 59 -4.94 -0.64 11.08
C TRP A 59 -6.34 -1.23 11.11
N LYS A 60 -7.28 -0.59 11.84
CA LYS A 60 -8.71 -0.97 11.76
C LYS A 60 -9.25 -0.76 10.35
N PHE A 61 -8.84 0.32 9.68
CA PHE A 61 -9.21 0.54 8.29
C PHE A 61 -8.55 -0.50 7.36
N ASP A 62 -7.25 -0.79 7.51
CA ASP A 62 -6.59 -1.87 6.74
C ASP A 62 -7.25 -3.24 6.96
N GLN A 63 -7.68 -3.54 8.19
CA GLN A 63 -8.45 -4.73 8.51
C GLN A 63 -9.81 -4.75 7.79
N SER A 64 -10.51 -3.61 7.72
CA SER A 64 -11.81 -3.50 7.05
C SER A 64 -11.74 -3.81 5.56
N ILE A 65 -10.59 -3.51 4.90
CA ILE A 65 -10.32 -3.92 3.51
C ILE A 65 -10.34 -5.45 3.39
N GLY A 66 -9.95 -6.19 4.42
CA GLY A 66 -9.89 -7.66 4.44
C GLY A 66 -8.73 -8.25 3.61
N GLY A 67 -8.67 -9.57 3.53
CA GLY A 67 -7.52 -10.27 2.94
C GLY A 67 -6.25 -10.05 3.77
N ILE A 68 -5.08 -10.35 3.21
CA ILE A 68 -3.83 -10.24 3.97
C ILE A 68 -3.25 -8.83 3.82
N GLY A 69 -3.43 -8.02 4.87
CA GLY A 69 -2.89 -6.66 4.96
C GLY A 69 -1.70 -6.53 5.91
N GLY A 70 -1.29 -5.29 6.16
CA GLY A 70 -0.28 -4.94 7.17
C GLY A 70 -0.81 -5.18 8.58
N TYR A 71 -2.12 -5.11 8.77
CA TYR A 71 -2.83 -5.51 9.98
C TYR A 71 -2.59 -6.99 10.36
N CYS A 72 -2.34 -7.86 9.37
CA CYS A 72 -2.00 -9.28 9.60
C CYS A 72 -0.52 -9.50 9.90
N GLN A 73 0.35 -8.50 9.66
CA GLN A 73 1.80 -8.64 9.71
C GLN A 73 2.37 -8.20 11.05
N GLY A 74 3.50 -8.81 11.41
CA GLY A 74 4.28 -8.41 12.58
C GLY A 74 5.33 -7.38 12.29
N CYS A 75 5.72 -6.62 13.31
CA CYS A 75 6.73 -5.58 13.08
C CYS A 75 8.16 -6.12 12.98
N ASN A 76 8.39 -7.44 13.20
CA ASN A 76 9.73 -8.04 13.06
C ASN A 76 9.83 -8.93 11.80
N PRO A 77 10.31 -8.40 10.66
CA PRO A 77 10.38 -9.14 9.40
C PRO A 77 11.39 -10.30 9.39
N ALA A 78 12.36 -10.32 10.29
CA ALA A 78 13.37 -11.38 10.38
C ALA A 78 12.87 -12.62 11.16
N LEU A 79 12.03 -12.40 12.17
CA LEU A 79 11.61 -13.46 13.10
C LEU A 79 10.14 -13.86 13.00
N SER A 80 9.32 -13.11 12.26
CA SER A 80 7.85 -13.26 12.33
C SER A 80 7.11 -13.34 10.99
N ASN A 81 7.82 -13.67 9.90
CA ASN A 81 7.20 -13.80 8.58
C ASN A 81 6.48 -15.16 8.44
N GLN A 82 5.16 -15.16 8.54
CA GLN A 82 4.30 -16.34 8.38
C GLN A 82 4.37 -17.00 6.99
N TYR A 83 4.88 -16.28 5.99
CA TYR A 83 5.01 -16.74 4.61
C TYR A 83 6.43 -17.18 4.27
N GLN A 84 7.32 -17.30 5.26
CA GLN A 84 8.67 -17.80 5.07
C GLN A 84 8.66 -19.15 4.33
N GLY A 85 9.48 -19.27 3.27
CA GLY A 85 9.55 -20.49 2.45
C GLY A 85 8.41 -20.67 1.43
N THR A 86 7.42 -19.77 1.39
CA THR A 86 6.34 -19.80 0.40
C THR A 86 6.62 -18.87 -0.78
N GLU A 87 5.93 -19.08 -1.91
CA GLU A 87 6.04 -18.17 -3.07
C GLU A 87 5.44 -16.77 -2.81
N PHE A 88 4.60 -16.62 -1.79
CA PHE A 88 4.01 -15.35 -1.38
C PHE A 88 4.89 -14.53 -0.42
N ARG A 89 6.02 -15.11 0.02
CA ARG A 89 6.91 -14.52 1.03
C ARG A 89 7.18 -13.05 0.75
N ASN A 90 7.65 -12.72 -0.45
CA ASN A 90 8.08 -11.37 -0.76
C ASN A 90 6.89 -10.41 -0.87
N ALA A 91 5.78 -10.84 -1.46
CA ALA A 91 4.57 -10.02 -1.57
C ALA A 91 4.11 -9.54 -0.18
N TYR A 92 4.00 -10.44 0.80
CA TYR A 92 3.55 -10.05 2.14
C TYR A 92 4.65 -9.49 3.04
N ARG A 93 5.92 -9.84 2.80
CA ARG A 93 7.04 -9.23 3.52
C ARG A 93 7.13 -7.72 3.26
N CYS A 94 6.75 -7.26 2.08
CA CYS A 94 6.63 -5.84 1.81
C CYS A 94 5.64 -5.15 2.76
N LEU A 95 4.45 -5.72 2.95
CA LEU A 95 3.45 -5.19 3.90
C LEU A 95 3.95 -5.26 5.34
N GLN A 96 4.82 -6.22 5.65
CA GLN A 96 5.46 -6.36 6.95
C GLN A 96 6.45 -5.23 7.24
N TYR A 97 7.26 -4.85 6.25
CA TYR A 97 8.13 -3.68 6.35
C TYR A 97 7.32 -2.40 6.50
N VAL A 98 6.26 -2.21 5.71
CA VAL A 98 5.36 -1.05 5.85
C VAL A 98 4.77 -0.98 7.26
N ARG A 99 4.32 -2.11 7.81
CA ARG A 99 3.83 -2.17 9.20
C ARG A 99 4.90 -1.70 10.20
N SER A 100 6.14 -2.17 10.06
CA SER A 100 7.25 -1.73 10.90
C SER A 100 7.57 -0.24 10.74
N ASP A 101 7.56 0.27 9.52
CA ASP A 101 7.84 1.69 9.22
C ASP A 101 6.78 2.60 9.83
N ILE A 102 5.53 2.14 9.91
CA ILE A 102 4.40 2.90 10.49
C ILE A 102 4.34 2.81 12.02
N ASP A 103 4.53 1.61 12.59
CA ASP A 103 4.32 1.40 14.02
C ASP A 103 5.57 1.63 14.88
N ILE A 104 6.77 1.42 14.33
CA ILE A 104 8.02 1.48 15.09
C ILE A 104 8.83 2.73 14.74
N LEU A 105 8.83 3.12 13.48
CA LEU A 105 9.66 4.21 12.98
C LEU A 105 8.83 5.49 12.79
N ASP A 106 9.51 6.63 12.67
CA ASP A 106 8.85 7.88 12.35
C ASP A 106 8.54 7.92 10.85
N VAL A 107 7.24 7.84 10.52
CA VAL A 107 6.72 7.84 9.15
C VAL A 107 7.20 9.04 8.33
N ASN A 108 7.47 10.17 8.98
CA ASN A 108 7.99 11.34 8.28
C ASN A 108 9.39 11.12 7.70
N TYR A 109 10.15 10.16 8.25
CA TYR A 109 11.47 9.77 7.77
C TYR A 109 11.43 8.49 6.92
N THR A 110 10.38 7.67 7.06
CA THR A 110 10.24 6.39 6.34
C THR A 110 9.22 6.39 5.21
N ALA A 111 8.56 7.52 4.95
CA ALA A 111 7.55 7.67 3.90
C ALA A 111 7.98 7.07 2.55
N ARG A 112 9.22 7.35 2.13
CA ARG A 112 9.79 6.79 0.89
C ARG A 112 9.88 5.25 0.93
N TYR A 113 10.36 4.67 2.02
CA TYR A 113 10.49 3.22 2.18
C TYR A 113 9.12 2.53 2.17
N ILE A 114 8.08 3.17 2.72
CA ILE A 114 6.70 2.66 2.64
C ILE A 114 6.25 2.59 1.18
N ILE A 115 6.45 3.67 0.40
CA ILE A 115 6.08 3.73 -1.02
C ILE A 115 6.88 2.68 -1.82
N GLU A 116 8.16 2.51 -1.52
CA GLU A 116 9.01 1.52 -2.16
C GLU A 116 8.52 0.09 -1.92
N ASN A 117 8.22 -0.24 -0.66
CA ASN A 117 7.66 -1.54 -0.30
C ASN A 117 6.30 -1.78 -0.96
N CYS A 118 5.47 -0.74 -1.12
CA CYS A 118 4.23 -0.85 -1.87
C CYS A 118 4.47 -1.22 -3.34
N GLY A 119 5.47 -0.60 -4.00
CA GLY A 119 5.82 -1.00 -5.37
C GLY A 119 6.40 -2.41 -5.46
N HIS A 120 7.19 -2.84 -4.48
CA HIS A 120 7.66 -4.23 -4.41
C HIS A 120 6.53 -5.23 -4.19
N HIS A 121 5.52 -4.88 -3.39
CA HIS A 121 4.31 -5.70 -3.21
C HIS A 121 3.60 -5.94 -4.55
N PHE A 122 3.41 -4.89 -5.36
CA PHE A 122 2.83 -5.03 -6.69
C PHE A 122 3.71 -5.87 -7.62
N GLU A 123 5.01 -5.58 -7.65
CA GLU A 123 5.96 -6.31 -8.50
C GLU A 123 5.90 -7.82 -8.23
N GLU A 124 5.93 -8.21 -6.95
CA GLU A 124 5.90 -9.62 -6.56
C GLU A 124 4.52 -10.25 -6.79
N SER A 125 3.43 -9.53 -6.51
CA SER A 125 2.05 -10.02 -6.74
C SER A 125 1.80 -10.28 -8.24
N ILE A 126 2.23 -9.37 -9.11
CA ILE A 126 2.13 -9.53 -10.56
C ILE A 126 2.99 -10.71 -11.03
N LYS A 127 4.22 -10.85 -10.52
CA LYS A 127 5.09 -11.99 -10.88
C LYS A 127 4.48 -13.33 -10.45
N ILE A 128 3.86 -13.41 -9.26
CA ILE A 128 3.18 -14.63 -8.80
C ILE A 128 2.01 -14.95 -9.74
N TYR A 129 1.19 -13.95 -10.10
CA TYR A 129 0.10 -14.12 -11.04
C TYR A 129 0.59 -14.64 -12.40
N LEU A 130 1.61 -14.00 -12.97
CA LEU A 130 2.20 -14.41 -14.24
C LEU A 130 2.81 -15.81 -14.18
N LYS A 131 3.45 -16.18 -13.07
CA LYS A 131 4.02 -17.52 -12.89
C LYS A 131 2.96 -18.61 -12.89
N LYS A 132 1.81 -18.36 -12.23
CA LYS A 132 0.71 -19.34 -12.17
C LYS A 132 -0.06 -19.46 -13.49
N ASN A 133 -0.29 -18.34 -14.17
CA ASN A 133 -1.17 -18.29 -15.33
C ASN A 133 -0.43 -18.28 -16.69
N TYR A 134 0.85 -17.90 -16.73
CA TYR A 134 1.63 -17.70 -17.96
C TYR A 134 3.05 -18.29 -17.85
N LYS A 135 3.14 -19.63 -17.89
CA LYS A 135 4.37 -20.43 -17.67
C LYS A 135 5.62 -20.06 -18.50
N LEU A 136 5.49 -19.40 -19.66
CA LEU A 136 6.65 -18.97 -20.45
C LEU A 136 6.97 -17.49 -20.22
N SER A 137 5.95 -16.69 -19.93
CA SER A 137 6.07 -15.25 -19.69
C SER A 137 6.84 -14.95 -18.40
N TRP A 138 6.66 -15.75 -17.34
CA TRP A 138 7.32 -15.50 -16.05
C TRP A 138 8.85 -15.59 -16.11
N ILE A 139 9.42 -16.43 -16.98
CA ILE A 139 10.88 -16.53 -17.14
C ILE A 139 11.43 -15.18 -17.60
N LYS A 140 10.77 -14.58 -18.59
CA LYS A 140 11.09 -13.26 -19.12
C LYS A 140 10.82 -12.16 -18.10
N THR A 141 9.69 -12.21 -17.40
CA THR A 141 9.24 -11.13 -16.51
C THR A 141 9.80 -11.22 -15.08
N SER A 142 10.45 -12.32 -14.70
CA SER A 142 11.03 -12.54 -13.35
C SER A 142 11.99 -11.42 -12.91
N LYS A 143 12.71 -10.84 -13.85
CA LYS A 143 13.68 -9.75 -13.63
C LYS A 143 13.12 -8.36 -13.93
N TYR A 144 11.85 -8.24 -14.28
CA TYR A 144 11.28 -6.96 -14.68
C TYR A 144 10.98 -6.14 -13.42
N PRO A 145 11.46 -4.88 -13.35
CA PRO A 145 10.98 -3.96 -12.32
C PRO A 145 9.52 -3.60 -12.58
N LEU A 146 8.82 -3.11 -11.57
CA LEU A 146 7.39 -2.75 -11.63
C LEU A 146 6.97 -2.00 -12.90
N GLY A 147 7.68 -0.93 -13.30
CA GLY A 147 7.32 -0.18 -14.51
C GLY A 147 7.38 -1.01 -15.81
N LYS A 148 8.34 -1.94 -15.91
CA LYS A 148 8.45 -2.84 -17.06
C LYS A 148 7.41 -3.95 -17.01
N LEU A 149 7.03 -4.40 -15.80
CA LEU A 149 5.89 -5.30 -15.62
C LEU A 149 4.58 -4.64 -16.03
N LEU A 150 4.35 -3.38 -15.64
CA LEU A 150 3.16 -2.62 -16.02
C LEU A 150 3.01 -2.55 -17.55
N ASN A 151 4.07 -2.16 -18.26
CA ASN A 151 4.04 -2.15 -19.73
C ASN A 151 3.72 -3.54 -20.30
N TYR A 152 4.32 -4.59 -19.74
CA TYR A 152 4.06 -5.95 -20.19
C TYR A 152 2.60 -6.39 -19.98
N ILE A 153 1.99 -6.10 -18.83
CA ILE A 153 0.59 -6.47 -18.55
C ILE A 153 -0.39 -5.65 -19.42
N VAL A 154 -0.08 -4.38 -19.70
CA VAL A 154 -0.85 -3.51 -20.60
C VAL A 154 -0.79 -4.04 -22.03
N ASP A 155 0.41 -4.25 -22.57
CA ASP A 155 0.63 -4.70 -23.95
C ASP A 155 -0.05 -6.06 -24.23
N LYS A 156 -0.17 -6.88 -23.20
CA LYS A 156 -0.76 -8.23 -23.27
C LYS A 156 -2.20 -8.28 -22.80
N ASN A 157 -2.78 -7.16 -22.38
CA ASN A 157 -4.14 -7.05 -21.85
C ASN A 157 -4.42 -8.13 -20.78
N ILE A 158 -3.51 -8.23 -19.80
CA ILE A 158 -3.51 -9.33 -18.82
C ILE A 158 -4.53 -9.10 -17.70
N PHE A 159 -4.70 -7.84 -17.28
CA PHE A 159 -5.70 -7.45 -16.29
C PHE A 159 -6.77 -6.59 -16.95
N GLU A 160 -7.92 -6.51 -16.29
CA GLU A 160 -8.97 -5.58 -16.65
C GLU A 160 -8.46 -4.12 -16.66
N GLU A 161 -9.11 -3.29 -17.47
CA GLU A 161 -8.69 -1.91 -17.71
C GLU A 161 -8.69 -1.07 -16.42
N ASN A 162 -9.66 -1.30 -15.52
CA ASN A 162 -9.74 -0.64 -14.22
C ASN A 162 -8.48 -0.90 -13.36
N ILE A 163 -8.10 -2.16 -13.13
CA ILE A 163 -6.92 -2.56 -12.35
C ILE A 163 -5.66 -2.01 -12.99
N THR A 164 -5.60 -2.02 -14.32
CA THR A 164 -4.45 -1.50 -15.07
C THR A 164 -4.29 0.01 -14.92
N ASN A 165 -5.39 0.76 -14.96
CA ASN A 165 -5.39 2.21 -14.76
C ASN A 165 -5.02 2.58 -13.32
N GLU A 166 -5.56 1.85 -12.33
CA GLU A 166 -5.21 2.01 -10.91
C GLU A 166 -3.72 1.76 -10.65
N LEU A 167 -3.17 0.67 -11.23
CA LEU A 167 -1.74 0.37 -11.16
C LEU A 167 -0.89 1.47 -11.81
N LYS A 168 -1.33 2.02 -12.94
CA LYS A 168 -0.60 3.09 -13.64
C LYS A 168 -0.49 4.35 -12.78
N LEU A 169 -1.59 4.78 -12.16
CA LEU A 169 -1.60 5.91 -11.23
C LEU A 169 -0.60 5.70 -10.08
N PHE A 170 -0.56 4.49 -9.50
CA PHE A 170 0.40 4.16 -8.46
C PHE A 170 1.85 4.18 -8.99
N VAL A 171 2.11 3.60 -10.16
CA VAL A 171 3.46 3.51 -10.74
C VAL A 171 4.04 4.90 -11.03
N ASP A 172 3.21 5.84 -11.47
CA ASP A 172 3.66 7.23 -11.67
C ASP A 172 4.18 7.83 -10.35
N LEU A 173 3.47 7.61 -9.24
CA LEU A 173 3.87 8.06 -7.91
C LEU A 173 5.14 7.36 -7.40
N TYR A 174 5.22 6.03 -7.60
CA TYR A 174 6.37 5.20 -7.25
C TYR A 174 7.64 5.58 -8.03
N ASN A 175 7.52 5.93 -9.31
CA ASN A 175 8.68 6.35 -10.10
C ASN A 175 9.21 7.70 -9.61
N ILE A 176 8.34 8.63 -9.20
CA ILE A 176 8.75 9.89 -8.59
C ILE A 176 9.54 9.61 -7.30
N SER A 177 9.08 8.69 -6.44
CA SER A 177 9.80 8.34 -5.20
C SER A 177 11.20 7.79 -5.44
N LYS A 178 11.40 7.03 -6.53
CA LYS A 178 12.70 6.49 -6.94
C LYS A 178 13.66 7.53 -7.50
N HIS A 179 13.18 8.43 -8.35
CA HIS A 179 14.05 9.41 -9.03
C HIS A 179 14.67 10.43 -8.06
N VAL A 180 14.00 10.74 -6.95
CA VAL A 180 14.51 11.64 -5.90
C VAL A 180 15.68 11.02 -5.11
N ILE A 181 15.87 9.70 -5.12
CA ILE A 181 17.03 9.02 -4.48
C ILE A 181 18.34 9.35 -5.20
N LEU A 182 18.28 9.66 -6.50
CA LEU A 182 19.46 9.94 -7.32
C LEU A 182 19.89 11.41 -7.27
N SER A 183 19.08 12.30 -6.69
CA SER A 183 19.44 13.70 -6.41
C SER A 183 19.97 13.82 -4.98
N ASN A 184 21.23 14.21 -4.80
CA ASN A 184 21.95 14.33 -3.53
C ASN A 184 21.45 15.46 -2.58
N ASP A 185 20.22 15.95 -2.75
CA ASP A 185 19.70 17.06 -1.96
C ASP A 185 18.85 16.51 -0.79
N ASP A 186 19.50 16.29 0.35
CA ASP A 186 18.97 15.69 1.59
C ASP A 186 17.79 16.44 2.26
N LEU A 187 17.23 17.48 1.64
CA LEU A 187 16.30 18.41 2.30
C LEU A 187 14.93 18.58 1.63
N ASP A 188 14.71 18.04 0.43
CA ASP A 188 13.39 18.12 -0.21
C ASP A 188 12.60 16.82 0.02
N ARG A 189 11.90 16.74 1.16
CA ARG A 189 10.95 15.64 1.41
C ARG A 189 9.73 15.83 0.50
N THR A 190 9.86 15.39 -0.76
CA THR A 190 8.76 15.42 -1.73
C THR A 190 7.57 14.57 -1.25
N PHE A 191 7.79 13.61 -0.35
CA PHE A 191 6.77 12.71 0.19
C PHE A 191 6.64 12.88 1.70
N HIS A 192 5.42 13.20 2.14
CA HIS A 192 5.05 13.33 3.55
C HIS A 192 4.46 12.01 4.06
N ALA A 193 4.30 11.90 5.38
CA ALA A 193 3.67 10.73 5.99
C ALA A 193 2.29 10.44 5.38
N ASP A 194 1.47 11.48 5.16
CA ASP A 194 0.15 11.35 4.54
C ASP A 194 0.23 10.68 3.15
N ASP A 195 1.20 11.07 2.32
CA ASP A 195 1.38 10.51 0.98
C ASP A 195 1.73 9.01 1.04
N ALA A 196 2.55 8.62 2.01
CA ALA A 196 2.92 7.22 2.24
C ALA A 196 1.74 6.38 2.72
N ILE A 197 0.88 6.92 3.59
CA ILE A 197 -0.32 6.22 4.06
C ILE A 197 -1.34 6.07 2.93
N ILE A 198 -1.54 7.12 2.11
CA ILE A 198 -2.38 7.05 0.90
C ILE A 198 -1.84 5.98 -0.07
N CYS A 199 -0.53 5.97 -0.33
CA CYS A 199 0.11 4.95 -1.16
C CYS A 199 -0.10 3.55 -0.61
N TYR A 200 0.01 3.39 0.71
CA TYR A 200 -0.22 2.12 1.37
C TYR A 200 -1.64 1.61 1.15
N PHE A 201 -2.66 2.44 1.34
CA PHE A 201 -4.04 2.01 1.11
C PHE A 201 -4.36 1.75 -0.36
N ALA A 202 -3.84 2.56 -1.28
CA ALA A 202 -3.94 2.27 -2.71
C ALA A 202 -3.29 0.91 -3.05
N CYS A 203 -2.10 0.65 -2.49
CA CYS A 203 -1.41 -0.64 -2.59
C CYS A 203 -2.24 -1.79 -2.04
N ARG A 204 -2.89 -1.60 -0.89
CA ARG A 204 -3.74 -2.61 -0.26
C ARG A 204 -4.96 -2.95 -1.10
N ILE A 205 -5.69 -1.94 -1.56
CA ILE A 205 -6.93 -2.12 -2.34
C ILE A 205 -6.61 -2.80 -3.68
N VAL A 206 -5.69 -2.23 -4.45
CA VAL A 206 -5.36 -2.74 -5.79
C VAL A 206 -4.58 -4.06 -5.71
N GLY A 207 -3.65 -4.17 -4.76
CA GLY A 207 -2.88 -5.39 -4.53
C GLY A 207 -3.78 -6.56 -4.14
N LYS A 208 -4.81 -6.33 -3.31
CA LYS A 208 -5.82 -7.34 -2.99
C LYS A 208 -6.59 -7.78 -4.23
N LYS A 209 -7.00 -6.87 -5.12
CA LYS A 209 -7.66 -7.24 -6.41
C LYS A 209 -6.78 -8.21 -7.21
N ILE A 210 -5.47 -7.98 -7.26
CA ILE A 210 -4.52 -8.88 -7.93
C ILE A 210 -4.40 -10.23 -7.22
N LEU A 211 -4.23 -10.22 -5.89
CA LEU A 211 -4.08 -11.43 -5.10
C LEU A 211 -5.36 -12.28 -5.06
N LEU A 212 -6.55 -11.69 -5.17
CA LEU A 212 -7.82 -12.42 -5.32
C LEU A 212 -7.84 -13.28 -6.59
N MET A 213 -7.22 -12.82 -7.68
CA MET A 213 -7.06 -13.62 -8.90
C MET A 213 -6.02 -14.74 -8.75
N ILE A 214 -5.31 -14.82 -7.62
CA ILE A 214 -4.24 -15.79 -7.35
C ILE A 214 -4.68 -16.83 -6.30
N ASP A 215 -5.26 -16.36 -5.19
CA ASP A 215 -5.69 -17.17 -4.04
C ASP A 215 -6.96 -16.54 -3.43
N GLU A 216 -8.08 -16.74 -4.12
CA GLU A 216 -9.38 -16.17 -3.77
C GLU A 216 -9.80 -16.52 -2.33
N LYS A 217 -9.55 -17.76 -1.91
CA LYS A 217 -9.93 -18.23 -0.57
C LYS A 217 -9.23 -17.39 0.50
N LYS A 218 -7.89 -17.27 0.41
CA LYS A 218 -7.11 -16.53 1.41
C LYS A 218 -7.48 -15.05 1.42
N GLU A 219 -7.61 -14.43 0.26
CA GLU A 219 -7.86 -12.98 0.17
C GLU A 219 -9.31 -12.56 0.47
N LYS A 220 -10.25 -13.51 0.53
CA LYS A 220 -11.61 -13.28 1.04
C LYS A 220 -11.72 -13.41 2.55
N GLU A 221 -10.77 -14.06 3.22
CA GLU A 221 -10.78 -14.20 4.68
C GLU A 221 -10.62 -12.83 5.36
N LYS A 222 -11.30 -12.67 6.50
CA LYS A 222 -11.12 -11.55 7.43
C LYS A 222 -10.48 -12.09 8.70
N TYR A 223 -9.45 -11.41 9.17
CA TYR A 223 -8.73 -11.78 10.38
C TYR A 223 -8.86 -10.69 11.44
N GLU A 224 -8.74 -11.07 12.71
CA GLU A 224 -8.67 -10.11 13.80
C GLU A 224 -7.27 -9.53 13.96
N ILE A 225 -7.18 -8.23 14.27
CA ILE A 225 -5.90 -7.60 14.61
C ILE A 225 -5.44 -8.16 15.95
N ASP A 226 -4.33 -8.88 15.92
CA ASP A 226 -3.63 -9.28 17.12
C ASP A 226 -2.53 -8.25 17.42
N TRP A 227 -2.83 -7.40 18.40
CA TRP A 227 -1.96 -6.33 18.87
C TRP A 227 -0.72 -6.83 19.61
N ASP A 228 -0.69 -8.09 20.03
CA ASP A 228 0.39 -8.66 20.83
C ASP A 228 1.14 -9.78 20.11
N LYS A 229 0.71 -10.12 18.88
CA LYS A 229 1.11 -11.27 18.04
C LYS A 229 2.61 -11.58 17.97
N TYR A 230 3.46 -10.58 18.24
CA TYR A 230 4.91 -10.68 18.07
C TYR A 230 5.73 -10.19 19.27
N GLY A 231 5.10 -9.97 20.42
CA GLY A 231 5.78 -9.74 21.70
C GLY A 231 6.56 -8.42 21.82
N ILE A 232 6.39 -7.48 20.89
CA ILE A 232 6.96 -6.14 20.96
C ILE A 232 5.84 -5.19 21.40
N LYS A 233 6.01 -4.53 22.54
CA LYS A 233 5.13 -3.43 22.94
C LYS A 233 5.37 -2.25 22.00
N ILE A 234 4.33 -1.91 21.24
CA ILE A 234 4.34 -0.79 20.31
C ILE A 234 3.57 0.35 20.98
N ASN A 235 4.19 1.52 21.07
CA ASN A 235 3.47 2.72 21.48
C ASN A 235 2.60 3.18 20.31
N ARG A 236 1.34 2.76 20.35
CA ARG A 236 0.31 3.15 19.40
C ARG A 236 -0.33 4.41 19.94
N PHE A 237 0.24 5.55 19.56
CA PHE A 237 -0.40 6.86 19.70
C PHE A 237 -1.54 6.92 18.69
#